data_AF-A0A1G6Z3X4-F1
#
_entry.id   AF-A0A1G6Z3X4-F1
#
_cell.length_a   1.000
_cell.length_b   1.000
_cell.length_c   1.000
_cell.angle_alpha   90.00
_cell.angle_beta   90.00
_cell.angle_gamma   90.00
#
_symmetry.space_group_name_H-M   'P 1'
#
loop_
_entity.id
_entity.type
_entity.pdbx_description
1 polymer ?
#
loop_
_entity_poly.entity_id
_entity_poly.type
_entity_poly.pdbx_seq_one_letter_code
_entity_poly.pdbx_strand_id
1 'polypeptide(L)'
;MSMQEFLASPWKKEASHRAFNESSFGMRSAPEFATGEVVLSSLYRAVGFDGVSEEKVPSLGNDFRKALDKERRKQNAAGGLSPEAWRTVVDRVVQSPKVAQQSSKRFLSLSPVVPDAAIYSGAARLGGNSWNPGRLIKQMVGIGSETMEGAETLWGELYDALSVTEADDVWARWLQTEFSPRRPEQIAWAPRPMDQPDLLPQSDRRGVSYPARQFVVDLRGILDAKSAMTRRQWITLLEALLRIGSVSHVLWLCDVNDRLWRAMRAALEGEASGVPADAAAIRTDILAVRRRTLSFGNPAVPAIRDLASRYLSARLGINCVLWTLDELGVGSSRLCSSEEILDFIKSVQANAGGLKARGVMDAFHSLQDKEVRTIGCKKGVGANLLEFSQYTLGQRQTMDQALRGYDQSYFLRKNGDARNAPWVLSLGPAAVLAMVHSCLHAVDGPRSIQRLSSHLGSYGIEFDLHGVNDSVLGKQLRMLGLVLDSPDAESGMLLVPPFVA
;
A
#
# COMPACT_ATOMS: atom_id res chain seq x y z
N MET A 1 -1.02 -5.77 -30.85
CA MET A 1 -0.03 -6.54 -30.08
C MET A 1 -0.25 -8.02 -30.34
N SER A 2 0.80 -8.85 -30.27
CA SER A 2 0.74 -10.30 -30.51
C SER A 2 1.39 -11.12 -29.40
N MET A 3 1.13 -12.44 -29.38
CA MET A 3 1.82 -13.39 -28.49
C MET A 3 3.35 -13.31 -28.63
N GLN A 4 3.87 -13.13 -29.85
CA GLN A 4 5.31 -13.06 -30.10
C GLN A 4 5.96 -11.85 -29.43
N GLU A 5 5.30 -10.69 -29.44
CA GLU A 5 5.77 -9.48 -28.75
C GLU A 5 5.77 -9.68 -27.23
N PHE A 6 4.75 -10.36 -26.70
CA PHE A 6 4.69 -10.74 -25.29
C PHE A 6 5.84 -11.66 -24.89
N LEU A 7 6.10 -12.72 -25.66
CA LEU A 7 7.22 -13.64 -25.41
C LEU A 7 8.59 -12.94 -25.44
N ALA A 8 8.74 -11.93 -26.30
CA ALA A 8 9.96 -11.15 -26.38
C ALA A 8 10.17 -10.25 -25.14
N SER A 9 9.11 -9.57 -24.66
CA SER A 9 9.18 -8.56 -23.60
C SER A 9 8.01 -8.65 -22.60
N PRO A 10 7.90 -9.73 -21.81
CA PRO A 10 6.67 -10.05 -21.06
C PRO A 10 6.32 -9.08 -19.93
N TRP A 11 7.30 -8.28 -19.47
CA TRP A 11 7.11 -7.34 -18.37
C TRP A 11 6.69 -5.95 -18.81
N LYS A 12 6.80 -5.62 -20.12
CA LYS A 12 6.34 -4.34 -20.65
C LYS A 12 4.82 -4.26 -20.55
N LYS A 13 4.30 -3.12 -20.14
CA LYS A 13 2.86 -2.91 -19.98
C LYS A 13 2.14 -3.13 -21.31
N GLU A 14 2.72 -2.61 -22.38
CA GLU A 14 2.19 -2.69 -23.73
C GLU A 14 2.20 -4.13 -24.25
N ALA A 15 3.10 -4.98 -23.78
CA ALA A 15 3.16 -6.37 -24.21
C ALA A 15 2.13 -7.28 -23.51
N SER A 16 1.64 -6.87 -22.34
CA SER A 16 0.60 -7.62 -21.61
C SER A 16 -0.75 -7.48 -22.29
N HIS A 17 -1.56 -8.54 -22.23
CA HIS A 17 -2.87 -8.60 -22.84
C HIS A 17 -3.81 -7.52 -22.24
N ARG A 18 -4.69 -6.96 -23.08
CA ARG A 18 -5.61 -5.89 -22.68
C ARG A 18 -6.51 -6.30 -21.51
N ALA A 19 -7.11 -7.49 -21.57
CA ALA A 19 -7.97 -8.01 -20.51
C ALA A 19 -7.25 -8.13 -19.14
N PHE A 20 -5.95 -8.43 -19.15
CA PHE A 20 -5.14 -8.47 -17.92
C PHE A 20 -4.83 -7.06 -17.42
N ASN A 21 -4.43 -6.14 -18.31
CA ASN A 21 -4.08 -4.77 -17.95
C ASN A 21 -5.27 -3.94 -17.45
N GLU A 22 -6.46 -4.20 -17.98
CA GLU A 22 -7.71 -3.53 -17.63
C GLU A 22 -8.44 -4.21 -16.46
N SER A 23 -7.97 -5.38 -16.01
CA SER A 23 -8.53 -6.10 -14.84
C SER A 23 -8.44 -5.28 -13.56
N SER A 24 -9.49 -5.34 -12.73
CA SER A 24 -9.48 -4.81 -11.36
C SER A 24 -8.47 -5.53 -10.45
N PHE A 25 -8.02 -6.72 -10.84
CA PHE A 25 -7.03 -7.53 -10.11
C PHE A 25 -5.62 -7.44 -10.72
N GLY A 26 -5.44 -6.65 -11.79
CA GLY A 26 -4.14 -6.38 -12.40
C GLY A 26 -3.40 -5.25 -11.68
N MET A 27 -2.10 -5.40 -11.44
CA MET A 27 -1.25 -4.29 -11.00
C MET A 27 -0.90 -3.38 -12.18
N ARG A 28 -1.70 -2.31 -12.37
CA ARG A 28 -1.59 -1.33 -13.49
C ARG A 28 -0.21 -0.67 -13.62
N SER A 29 0.51 -0.52 -12.53
CA SER A 29 1.92 -0.12 -12.49
C SER A 29 2.57 -0.86 -11.34
N ALA A 30 3.71 -1.49 -11.62
CA ALA A 30 4.45 -2.20 -10.59
C ALA A 30 4.83 -1.20 -9.49
N PRO A 31 4.57 -1.54 -8.20
CA PRO A 31 5.14 -0.79 -7.09
C PRO A 31 6.64 -0.62 -7.25
N GLU A 32 7.17 0.47 -6.73
CA GLU A 32 8.60 0.79 -6.68
C GLU A 32 9.01 1.08 -5.23
N PHE A 33 10.29 1.37 -5.01
CA PHE A 33 10.77 1.86 -3.73
C PHE A 33 9.86 2.97 -3.18
N ALA A 34 9.29 2.74 -2.00
CA ALA A 34 8.56 3.75 -1.25
C ALA A 34 8.71 3.46 0.25
N THR A 35 8.86 4.51 1.04
CA THR A 35 8.67 4.46 2.49
C THR A 35 7.24 4.90 2.83
N GLY A 36 6.79 4.72 4.07
CA GLY A 36 5.49 5.27 4.50
C GLY A 36 5.33 6.77 4.22
N GLU A 37 6.37 7.57 4.49
CA GLU A 37 6.38 9.00 4.14
C GLU A 37 6.25 9.28 2.63
N VAL A 38 6.80 8.42 1.76
CA VAL A 38 6.63 8.54 0.30
C VAL A 38 5.18 8.26 -0.09
N VAL A 39 4.56 7.22 0.50
CA VAL A 39 3.14 6.90 0.26
C VAL A 39 2.25 8.06 0.71
N LEU A 40 2.48 8.60 1.91
CA LEU A 40 1.73 9.72 2.44
C LEU A 40 1.94 11.01 1.63
N SER A 41 3.18 11.33 1.22
CA SER A 41 3.44 12.50 0.38
C SER A 41 2.74 12.39 -0.98
N SER A 42 2.74 11.20 -1.56
CA SER A 42 2.03 10.93 -2.82
C SER A 42 0.51 11.01 -2.65
N LEU A 43 -0.03 10.62 -1.49
CA LEU A 43 -1.44 10.83 -1.15
C LEU A 43 -1.81 12.32 -1.12
N TYR A 44 -1.04 13.17 -0.45
CA TYR A 44 -1.28 14.62 -0.48
C TYR A 44 -1.37 15.16 -1.91
N ARG A 45 -0.43 14.74 -2.78
CA ARG A 45 -0.45 15.13 -4.18
C ARG A 45 -1.69 14.63 -4.92
N ALA A 46 -2.07 13.38 -4.71
CA ALA A 46 -3.23 12.78 -5.37
C ALA A 46 -4.56 13.41 -4.93
N VAL A 47 -4.69 13.78 -3.65
CA VAL A 47 -5.95 14.27 -3.07
C VAL A 47 -6.15 15.77 -3.26
N GLY A 48 -5.07 16.57 -3.31
CA GLY A 48 -5.21 18.01 -3.19
C GLY A 48 -4.31 18.89 -4.06
N PHE A 49 -3.34 18.35 -4.82
CA PHE A 49 -2.51 19.17 -5.71
C PHE A 49 -2.78 18.88 -7.19
N ASP A 50 -3.10 19.93 -7.95
CA ASP A 50 -3.06 19.88 -9.41
C ASP A 50 -1.66 20.20 -9.94
N GLY A 51 -1.28 19.60 -11.07
CA GLY A 51 -0.03 19.89 -11.75
C GLY A 51 1.26 19.33 -11.12
N VAL A 52 1.19 18.70 -9.94
CA VAL A 52 2.34 18.07 -9.25
C VAL A 52 2.36 16.55 -9.50
N SER A 53 2.98 16.15 -10.61
CA SER A 53 3.26 14.73 -10.86
C SER A 53 4.48 14.25 -10.07
N GLU A 54 4.55 12.94 -9.79
CA GLU A 54 5.68 12.32 -9.10
C GLU A 54 7.04 12.59 -9.77
N GLU A 55 7.05 12.72 -11.10
CA GLU A 55 8.23 13.06 -11.89
C GLU A 55 8.74 14.50 -11.63
N LYS A 56 7.85 15.44 -11.31
CA LYS A 56 8.21 16.83 -11.05
C LYS A 56 8.71 17.08 -9.62
N VAL A 57 8.37 16.21 -8.67
CA VAL A 57 8.72 16.40 -7.26
C VAL A 57 10.23 16.59 -7.06
N PRO A 58 11.12 15.83 -7.72
CA PRO A 58 12.56 16.04 -7.57
C PRO A 58 13.06 17.41 -8.05
N SER A 59 12.53 17.93 -9.16
CA SER A 59 12.91 19.26 -9.65
C SER A 59 12.35 20.36 -8.74
N LEU A 60 11.10 20.24 -8.32
CA LEU A 60 10.47 21.17 -7.35
C LEU A 60 11.26 21.23 -6.04
N GLY A 61 11.71 20.09 -5.50
CA GLY A 61 12.55 20.05 -4.30
C GLY A 61 13.91 20.73 -4.48
N ASN A 62 14.54 20.58 -5.66
CA ASN A 62 15.78 21.27 -5.99
C ASN A 62 15.58 22.78 -6.11
N ASP A 63 14.49 23.22 -6.74
CA ASP A 63 14.19 24.63 -6.93
C ASP A 63 13.82 25.31 -5.61
N PHE A 64 13.07 24.62 -4.74
CA PHE A 64 12.83 25.06 -3.37
C PHE A 64 14.15 25.25 -2.61
N ARG A 65 15.10 24.31 -2.72
CA ARG A 65 16.41 24.45 -2.06
C ARG A 65 17.22 25.64 -2.58
N LYS A 66 17.19 25.90 -3.89
CA LYS A 66 17.81 27.10 -4.49
C LYS A 66 17.12 28.38 -4.01
N ALA A 67 15.80 28.37 -3.86
CA ALA A 67 15.04 29.50 -3.34
C ALA A 67 15.46 29.81 -1.89
N LEU A 68 15.58 28.81 -1.01
CA LEU A 68 16.09 28.98 0.36
C LEU A 68 17.51 29.56 0.38
N ASP A 69 18.40 29.11 -0.51
CA ASP A 69 19.75 29.67 -0.63
C ASP A 69 19.74 31.14 -1.09
N LYS A 70 18.80 31.51 -1.96
CA LYS A 70 18.62 32.89 -2.47
C LYS A 70 18.02 33.81 -1.42
N GLU A 71 17.00 33.38 -0.69
CA GLU A 71 16.38 34.13 0.43
C GLU A 71 17.44 34.48 1.47
N ARG A 72 18.26 33.51 1.88
CA ARG A 72 19.36 33.72 2.82
C ARG A 72 20.39 34.71 2.33
N ARG A 73 20.79 34.64 1.05
CA ARG A 73 21.77 35.57 0.48
C ARG A 73 21.25 37.00 0.39
N LYS A 74 19.95 37.16 0.11
CA LYS A 74 19.30 38.46 -0.06
C LYS A 74 18.71 39.02 1.24
N GLN A 75 18.73 38.26 2.33
CA GLN A 75 18.04 38.59 3.59
C GLN A 75 16.56 38.95 3.37
N ASN A 76 15.94 38.33 2.37
CA ASN A 76 14.54 38.58 2.01
C ASN A 76 13.68 37.43 2.53
N ALA A 77 12.83 37.72 3.52
CA ALA A 77 11.92 36.74 4.09
C ALA A 77 10.67 36.63 3.20
N ALA A 78 10.36 35.40 2.74
CA ALA A 78 9.10 35.11 2.06
C ALA A 78 7.95 34.81 3.05
N GLY A 79 8.27 34.51 4.31
CA GLY A 79 7.32 34.20 5.38
C GLY A 79 7.57 35.04 6.63
N GLY A 80 7.02 34.63 7.77
CA GLY A 80 7.16 35.33 9.04
C GLY A 80 8.53 35.14 9.71
N LEU A 81 9.25 34.07 9.37
CA LEU A 81 10.61 33.83 9.85
C LEU A 81 11.70 34.49 9.02
N SER A 82 12.81 34.81 9.69
CA SER A 82 14.07 35.13 8.99
C SER A 82 14.54 33.95 8.14
N PRO A 83 15.23 34.20 7.02
CA PRO A 83 15.72 33.13 6.15
C PRO A 83 16.59 32.07 6.87
N GLU A 84 17.40 32.47 7.84
CA GLU A 84 18.24 31.57 8.65
C GLU A 84 17.41 30.68 9.58
N ALA A 85 16.42 31.27 10.26
CA ALA A 85 15.52 30.53 11.14
C ALA A 85 14.71 29.51 10.32
N TRP A 86 14.15 29.93 9.19
CA TRP A 86 13.38 29.04 8.32
C TRP A 86 14.22 27.90 7.77
N ARG A 87 15.46 28.18 7.35
CA ARG A 87 16.38 27.12 6.93
C ARG A 87 16.64 26.11 8.05
N THR A 88 16.79 26.57 9.29
CA THR A 88 16.98 25.68 10.44
C THR A 88 15.77 24.77 10.64
N VAL A 89 14.55 25.30 10.49
CA VAL A 89 13.31 24.51 10.55
C VAL A 89 13.29 23.44 9.46
N VAL A 90 13.57 23.80 8.21
CA VAL A 90 13.60 22.88 7.08
C VAL A 90 14.68 21.80 7.25
N ASP A 91 15.91 22.18 7.62
CA ASP A 91 17.06 21.27 7.66
C ASP A 91 17.12 20.42 8.95
N ARG A 92 16.46 20.83 10.06
CA ARG A 92 16.56 20.13 11.36
C ARG A 92 15.25 19.67 11.97
N VAL A 93 14.15 20.35 11.72
CA VAL A 93 12.86 20.06 12.40
C VAL A 93 11.95 19.23 11.51
N VAL A 94 11.82 19.62 10.25
CA VAL A 94 10.92 18.95 9.29
C VAL A 94 11.66 17.89 8.46
N GLN A 95 12.99 17.96 8.40
CA GLN A 95 13.78 16.98 7.66
C GLN A 95 13.64 15.57 8.25
N SER A 96 13.26 14.61 7.41
CA SER A 96 13.23 13.22 7.82
C SER A 96 14.66 12.68 8.03
N PRO A 97 14.91 11.84 9.04
CA PRO A 97 16.27 11.37 9.37
C PRO A 97 16.92 10.59 8.23
N LYS A 98 18.21 10.81 7.97
CA LYS A 98 18.90 10.02 6.94
C LYS A 98 18.98 8.54 7.33
N VAL A 99 18.74 7.67 6.35
CA VAL A 99 18.94 6.22 6.50
C VAL A 99 20.35 5.82 6.04
N ALA A 100 20.89 4.74 6.62
CA ALA A 100 22.26 4.28 6.37
C ALA A 100 22.58 3.98 4.89
N GLN A 101 21.57 3.73 4.06
CA GLN A 101 21.72 3.39 2.63
C GLN A 101 21.44 4.57 1.68
N GLN A 102 21.04 5.74 2.20
CA GLN A 102 20.71 6.88 1.36
C GLN A 102 21.99 7.51 0.81
N SER A 103 22.05 7.70 -0.51
CA SER A 103 23.20 8.35 -1.14
C SER A 103 23.46 9.74 -0.54
N SER A 104 24.72 10.17 -0.49
CA SER A 104 25.11 11.52 -0.05
C SER A 104 24.57 12.65 -0.94
N LYS A 105 23.93 12.32 -2.08
CA LYS A 105 23.29 13.32 -2.95
C LYS A 105 22.20 14.03 -2.15
N ARG A 106 22.27 15.37 -2.16
CA ARG A 106 21.52 16.32 -1.34
C ARG A 106 20.03 16.43 -1.71
N PHE A 107 19.33 15.31 -1.85
CA PHE A 107 17.89 15.37 -2.04
C PHE A 107 17.19 15.78 -0.74
N LEU A 108 16.18 16.64 -0.85
CA LEU A 108 15.41 17.10 0.29
C LEU A 108 14.43 16.00 0.70
N SER A 109 14.50 15.56 1.96
CA SER A 109 13.54 14.63 2.55
C SER A 109 12.82 15.38 3.65
N LEU A 110 11.55 15.74 3.44
CA LEU A 110 10.73 16.39 4.45
C LEU A 110 9.68 15.40 4.94
N SER A 111 9.39 15.47 6.24
CA SER A 111 8.23 14.81 6.81
C SER A 111 6.98 15.53 6.30
N PRO A 112 6.01 14.82 5.68
CA PRO A 112 4.81 15.42 5.09
C PRO A 112 3.78 15.75 6.18
N VAL A 113 4.16 16.58 7.15
CA VAL A 113 3.27 16.99 8.24
C VAL A 113 2.17 17.90 7.71
N VAL A 114 2.47 18.80 6.78
CA VAL A 114 1.51 19.72 6.15
C VAL A 114 1.51 19.53 4.63
N PRO A 115 0.41 19.85 3.92
CA PRO A 115 0.29 19.66 2.47
C PRO A 115 1.50 20.13 1.67
N ASP A 116 1.95 21.37 1.86
CA ASP A 116 2.99 21.97 1.01
C ASP A 116 4.35 21.29 1.13
N ALA A 117 4.65 20.64 2.26
CA ALA A 117 5.88 19.86 2.39
C ALA A 117 5.94 18.70 1.38
N ALA A 118 4.79 18.17 0.98
CA ALA A 118 4.66 17.08 0.01
C ALA A 118 4.88 17.55 -1.45
N ILE A 119 4.93 18.86 -1.74
CA ILE A 119 5.27 19.36 -3.08
C ILE A 119 6.76 19.11 -3.39
N TYR A 120 7.61 19.22 -2.37
CA TYR A 120 9.06 19.33 -2.53
C TYR A 120 9.82 18.05 -2.19
N SER A 121 9.15 17.00 -1.72
CA SER A 121 9.81 15.77 -1.28
C SER A 121 8.92 14.53 -1.34
N GLY A 122 9.51 13.36 -1.04
CA GLY A 122 8.76 12.11 -0.94
C GLY A 122 8.34 11.52 -2.29
N ALA A 123 9.20 11.57 -3.31
CA ALA A 123 9.04 10.84 -4.57
C ALA A 123 9.67 9.44 -4.48
N ALA A 124 9.09 8.45 -5.18
CA ALA A 124 9.65 7.09 -5.25
C ALA A 124 10.99 7.04 -5.99
N ARG A 125 11.17 7.90 -7.00
CA ARG A 125 12.43 8.07 -7.74
C ARG A 125 12.85 9.53 -7.85
N LEU A 126 14.16 9.74 -8.03
CA LEU A 126 14.76 11.06 -8.25
C LEU A 126 14.81 11.46 -9.74
N GLY A 127 14.29 10.62 -10.65
CA GLY A 127 14.26 10.90 -12.07
C GLY A 127 13.49 9.83 -12.86
N GLY A 128 13.07 10.20 -14.07
CA GLY A 128 12.23 9.38 -14.95
C GLY A 128 10.78 9.27 -14.46
N ASN A 129 10.02 8.37 -15.09
CA ASN A 129 8.65 8.08 -14.72
C ASN A 129 8.60 7.37 -13.35
N SER A 130 8.43 8.15 -12.29
CA SER A 130 8.28 7.65 -10.92
C SER A 130 6.89 7.05 -10.73
N TRP A 131 6.82 5.90 -10.04
CA TRP A 131 5.54 5.34 -9.62
C TRP A 131 4.78 6.30 -8.68
N ASN A 132 3.45 6.25 -8.73
CA ASN A 132 2.53 7.10 -7.97
C ASN A 132 1.74 6.27 -6.95
N PRO A 133 2.22 6.15 -5.70
CA PRO A 133 1.50 5.51 -4.61
C PRO A 133 0.13 6.13 -4.29
N GLY A 134 -0.03 7.45 -4.48
CA GLY A 134 -1.31 8.13 -4.24
C GLY A 134 -2.42 7.60 -5.15
N ARG A 135 -2.09 7.18 -6.37
CA ARG A 135 -3.02 6.49 -7.28
C ARG A 135 -3.44 5.11 -6.75
N LEU A 136 -2.53 4.39 -6.09
CA LEU A 136 -2.87 3.11 -5.43
C LEU A 136 -3.87 3.34 -4.29
N ILE A 137 -3.65 4.36 -3.46
CA ILE A 137 -4.59 4.70 -2.37
C ILE A 137 -5.95 5.09 -2.93
N LYS A 138 -6.00 5.92 -3.97
CA LYS A 138 -7.23 6.29 -4.68
C LYS A 138 -7.98 5.06 -5.22
N GLN A 139 -7.26 4.12 -5.83
CA GLN A 139 -7.82 2.86 -6.30
C GLN A 139 -8.37 2.01 -5.15
N MET A 140 -7.66 1.92 -4.02
CA MET A 140 -8.12 1.20 -2.84
C MET A 140 -9.38 1.82 -2.24
N VAL A 141 -9.49 3.15 -2.20
CA VAL A 141 -10.71 3.85 -1.76
C VAL A 141 -11.88 3.49 -2.68
N GLY A 142 -11.66 3.48 -3.99
CA GLY A 142 -12.65 3.04 -4.97
C GLY A 142 -13.12 1.60 -4.75
N ILE A 143 -12.20 0.64 -4.83
CA ILE A 143 -12.49 -0.80 -4.69
C ILE A 143 -13.08 -1.15 -3.31
N GLY A 144 -12.64 -0.43 -2.26
CA GLY A 144 -13.05 -0.67 -0.88
C GLY A 144 -14.41 -0.07 -0.51
N SER A 145 -14.89 0.92 -1.26
CA SER A 145 -16.16 1.61 -0.98
C SER A 145 -17.36 0.85 -1.53
N GLU A 146 -18.54 1.03 -0.90
CA GLU A 146 -19.77 0.37 -1.33
C GLU A 146 -20.39 0.99 -2.57
N THR A 147 -20.22 2.30 -2.77
CA THR A 147 -20.74 3.07 -3.90
C THR A 147 -19.68 4.05 -4.39
N MET A 148 -19.82 4.55 -5.62
CA MET A 148 -18.98 5.62 -6.16
C MET A 148 -19.09 6.88 -5.30
N GLU A 149 -20.32 7.27 -4.95
CA GLU A 149 -20.62 8.42 -4.10
C GLU A 149 -19.97 8.29 -2.71
N GLY A 150 -20.02 7.11 -2.10
CA GLY A 150 -19.36 6.86 -0.81
C GLY A 150 -17.83 6.94 -0.91
N ALA A 151 -17.27 6.61 -2.08
CA ALA A 151 -15.85 6.73 -2.36
C ALA A 151 -15.43 8.19 -2.57
N GLU A 152 -16.23 8.97 -3.31
CA GLU A 152 -16.07 10.42 -3.49
C GLU A 152 -16.18 11.18 -2.18
N THR A 153 -17.17 10.83 -1.36
CA THR A 153 -17.37 11.41 -0.02
C THR A 153 -16.14 11.19 0.85
N LEU A 154 -15.67 9.93 0.96
CA LEU A 154 -14.47 9.61 1.74
C LEU A 154 -13.21 10.31 1.21
N TRP A 155 -13.11 10.46 -0.11
CA TRP A 155 -11.99 11.17 -0.73
C TRP A 155 -11.99 12.66 -0.41
N GLY A 156 -13.19 13.28 -0.35
CA GLY A 156 -13.39 14.64 0.14
C GLY A 156 -13.07 14.79 1.63
N GLU A 157 -13.58 13.90 2.47
CA GLU A 157 -13.26 13.86 3.91
C GLU A 157 -11.75 13.75 4.15
N LEU A 158 -11.07 12.94 3.33
CA LEU A 158 -9.62 12.80 3.39
C LEU A 158 -8.88 14.09 2.98
N TYR A 159 -9.37 14.80 1.96
CA TYR A 159 -8.85 16.13 1.59
C TYR A 159 -9.00 17.13 2.75
N ASP A 160 -10.18 17.17 3.36
CA ASP A 160 -10.48 18.10 4.46
C ASP A 160 -9.63 17.77 5.69
N ALA A 161 -9.50 16.50 6.05
CA ALA A 161 -8.66 16.05 7.15
C ALA A 161 -7.17 16.33 6.89
N LEU A 162 -6.69 16.19 5.65
CA LEU A 162 -5.31 16.51 5.27
C LEU A 162 -5.07 18.01 5.13
N SER A 163 -6.10 18.83 4.97
CA SER A 163 -5.97 20.28 5.02
C SER A 163 -5.57 20.74 6.42
N VAL A 164 -4.88 21.87 6.50
CA VAL A 164 -4.54 22.54 7.76
C VAL A 164 -5.57 23.63 8.00
N THR A 165 -6.27 23.54 9.12
CA THR A 165 -7.39 24.42 9.49
C THR A 165 -7.15 25.06 10.86
N GLU A 166 -8.05 25.92 11.31
CA GLU A 166 -8.01 26.50 12.67
C GLU A 166 -8.13 25.46 13.79
N ALA A 167 -8.67 24.27 13.50
CA ALA A 167 -8.75 23.17 14.45
C ALA A 167 -7.40 22.42 14.63
N ASP A 168 -6.45 22.59 13.71
CA ASP A 168 -5.12 22.01 13.84
C ASP A 168 -4.27 22.78 14.87
N ASP A 169 -3.32 22.08 15.49
CA ASP A 169 -2.43 22.67 16.48
C ASP A 169 -1.62 23.86 15.92
N VAL A 170 -1.20 24.76 16.82
CA VAL A 170 -0.48 26.00 16.47
C VAL A 170 0.76 25.72 15.62
N TRP A 171 1.46 24.61 15.89
CA TRP A 171 2.65 24.24 15.15
C TRP A 171 2.33 23.89 13.69
N ALA A 172 1.30 23.09 13.45
CA ALA A 172 0.84 22.76 12.10
C ALA A 172 0.42 24.00 11.30
N ARG A 173 -0.39 24.88 11.90
CA ARG A 173 -0.86 26.12 11.27
C ARG A 173 0.29 27.03 10.88
N TRP A 174 1.18 27.28 11.85
CA TRP A 174 2.38 28.07 11.60
C TRP A 174 3.26 27.47 10.50
N LEU A 175 3.46 26.15 10.50
CA LEU A 175 4.29 25.48 9.50
C LEU A 175 3.70 25.63 8.09
N GLN A 176 2.38 25.50 7.97
CA GLN A 176 1.67 25.74 6.71
C GLN A 176 1.81 27.19 6.22
N THR A 177 1.68 28.17 7.13
CA THR A 177 1.87 29.59 6.82
C THR A 177 3.29 29.91 6.35
N GLU A 178 4.31 29.20 6.83
CA GLU A 178 5.68 29.37 6.34
C GLU A 178 5.93 28.71 4.98
N PHE A 179 5.26 27.59 4.68
CA PHE A 179 5.40 26.96 3.37
C PHE A 179 4.60 27.66 2.27
N SER A 180 3.39 28.14 2.55
CA SER A 180 2.48 28.65 1.50
C SER A 180 3.03 29.79 0.63
N PRO A 181 3.81 30.78 1.13
CA PRO A 181 4.37 31.84 0.29
C PRO A 181 5.44 31.35 -0.68
N ARG A 182 5.97 30.13 -0.45
CA ARG A 182 7.02 29.50 -1.25
C ARG A 182 6.44 28.51 -2.27
N ARG A 183 5.11 28.29 -2.23
CA ARG A 183 4.39 27.49 -3.21
C ARG A 183 4.47 28.17 -4.59
N PRO A 184 4.82 27.43 -5.67
CA PRO A 184 4.73 27.97 -7.02
C PRO A 184 3.29 28.40 -7.35
N GLU A 185 3.12 29.57 -7.97
CA GLU A 185 1.80 30.19 -8.24
C GLU A 185 0.85 29.28 -9.05
N GLN A 186 1.40 28.46 -9.94
CA GLN A 186 0.65 27.51 -10.77
C GLN A 186 0.18 26.25 -10.04
N ILE A 187 0.57 26.06 -8.78
CA ILE A 187 0.18 24.91 -7.96
C ILE A 187 -0.82 25.39 -6.90
N ALA A 188 -2.03 24.83 -6.93
CA ALA A 188 -3.07 25.11 -5.95
C ALA A 188 -3.34 23.88 -5.08
N TRP A 189 -3.67 24.12 -3.81
CA TRP A 189 -4.23 23.12 -2.91
C TRP A 189 -5.76 23.19 -3.00
N ALA A 190 -6.39 22.22 -3.65
CA ALA A 190 -7.83 22.18 -3.92
C ALA A 190 -8.30 20.71 -4.04
N PRO A 191 -9.55 20.40 -3.64
CA PRO A 191 -10.05 19.04 -3.67
C PRO A 191 -9.98 18.45 -5.08
N ARG A 192 -9.43 17.25 -5.19
CA ARG A 192 -9.30 16.52 -6.46
C ARG A 192 -10.44 15.50 -6.58
N PRO A 193 -11.14 15.44 -7.73
CA PRO A 193 -12.20 14.47 -7.92
C PRO A 193 -11.64 13.04 -7.92
N MET A 194 -12.50 12.09 -7.56
CA MET A 194 -12.26 10.69 -7.89
C MET A 194 -12.44 10.50 -9.40
N ASP A 195 -11.35 10.22 -10.12
CA ASP A 195 -11.47 9.72 -11.50
C ASP A 195 -12.12 8.35 -11.42
N GLN A 196 -12.96 7.96 -12.39
CA GLN A 196 -13.72 6.69 -12.42
C GLN A 196 -12.90 5.51 -11.83
N PRO A 197 -13.11 5.16 -10.55
CA PRO A 197 -12.35 4.12 -9.90
C PRO A 197 -12.83 2.78 -10.42
N ASP A 198 -11.92 1.80 -10.42
CA ASP A 198 -12.34 0.43 -10.67
C ASP A 198 -13.22 0.00 -9.51
N LEU A 199 -14.47 -0.27 -9.82
CA LEU A 199 -15.49 -0.67 -8.87
C LEU A 199 -15.77 -2.16 -9.10
N LEU A 200 -15.54 -3.01 -8.10
CA LEU A 200 -15.99 -4.40 -8.15
C LEU A 200 -17.52 -4.46 -8.22
N PRO A 201 -18.16 -5.47 -8.80
CA PRO A 201 -19.61 -5.60 -8.71
C PRO A 201 -20.10 -5.76 -7.26
N GLN A 202 -21.34 -5.36 -7.00
CA GLN A 202 -21.91 -5.36 -5.64
C GLN A 202 -21.91 -6.76 -4.99
N SER A 203 -22.14 -7.80 -5.78
CA SER A 203 -22.08 -9.21 -5.36
C SER A 203 -20.71 -9.60 -4.81
N ASP A 204 -19.64 -9.13 -5.46
CA ASP A 204 -18.26 -9.39 -5.05
C ASP A 204 -17.83 -8.57 -3.84
N ARG A 205 -18.32 -7.33 -3.72
CA ARG A 205 -18.03 -6.48 -2.55
C ARG A 205 -18.63 -7.04 -1.27
N ARG A 206 -19.89 -7.48 -1.30
CA ARG A 206 -20.59 -7.96 -0.10
C ARG A 206 -20.08 -9.33 0.36
N GLY A 207 -19.83 -10.23 -0.58
CA GLY A 207 -19.49 -11.63 -0.31
C GLY A 207 -18.02 -11.91 0.02
N VAL A 208 -17.13 -10.92 -0.06
CA VAL A 208 -15.67 -11.13 0.07
C VAL A 208 -15.06 -10.17 1.08
N SER A 209 -14.15 -10.68 1.92
CA SER A 209 -13.23 -9.86 2.72
C SER A 209 -11.93 -9.66 1.95
N TYR A 210 -11.48 -8.41 1.83
CA TYR A 210 -10.25 -8.03 1.15
C TYR A 210 -9.67 -6.74 1.73
N PRO A 211 -8.35 -6.48 1.62
CA PRO A 211 -7.69 -5.41 2.35
C PRO A 211 -8.20 -3.99 2.04
N ALA A 212 -8.59 -3.72 0.79
CA ALA A 212 -9.10 -2.39 0.41
C ALA A 212 -10.44 -2.06 1.12
N ARG A 213 -11.31 -3.06 1.33
CA ARG A 213 -12.55 -2.89 2.08
C ARG A 213 -12.28 -2.55 3.55
N GLN A 214 -11.37 -3.30 4.19
CA GLN A 214 -10.96 -3.00 5.56
C GLN A 214 -10.31 -1.62 5.65
N PHE A 215 -9.43 -1.28 4.70
CA PHE A 215 -8.78 0.02 4.63
C PHE A 215 -9.76 1.19 4.58
N VAL A 216 -10.86 1.09 3.83
CA VAL A 216 -11.88 2.15 3.77
C VAL A 216 -12.58 2.33 5.12
N VAL A 217 -12.90 1.24 5.82
CA VAL A 217 -13.51 1.29 7.16
C VAL A 217 -12.55 1.93 8.15
N ASP A 218 -11.29 1.50 8.13
CA ASP A 218 -10.27 1.94 9.07
C ASP A 218 -9.84 3.39 8.80
N LEU A 219 -9.87 3.81 7.52
CA LEU A 219 -9.57 5.17 7.14
C LEU A 219 -10.53 6.13 7.80
N ARG A 220 -11.84 5.86 7.76
CA ARG A 220 -12.85 6.67 8.46
C ARG A 220 -12.54 6.79 9.95
N GLY A 221 -12.27 5.66 10.61
CA GLY A 221 -11.90 5.68 12.03
C GLY A 221 -10.66 6.52 12.32
N ILE A 222 -9.64 6.47 11.46
CA ILE A 222 -8.46 7.33 11.58
C ILE A 222 -8.79 8.81 11.33
N LEU A 223 -9.66 9.13 10.36
CA LEU A 223 -10.09 10.52 10.11
C LEU A 223 -10.82 11.08 11.33
N ASP A 224 -11.74 10.32 11.92
CA ASP A 224 -12.54 10.72 13.08
C ASP A 224 -11.67 10.98 14.32
N ALA A 225 -10.54 10.29 14.46
CA ALA A 225 -9.59 10.50 15.55
C ALA A 225 -8.77 11.80 15.44
N LYS A 226 -8.83 12.56 14.34
CA LYS A 226 -7.97 13.74 14.11
C LYS A 226 -8.08 14.76 15.24
N SER A 227 -9.28 15.03 15.72
CA SER A 227 -9.55 16.05 16.74
C SER A 227 -8.98 15.70 18.13
N ALA A 228 -8.69 14.43 18.40
CA ALA A 228 -8.25 13.95 19.70
C ALA A 228 -6.73 14.14 19.95
N MET A 229 -5.96 14.61 18.96
CA MET A 229 -4.50 14.65 19.06
C MET A 229 -3.88 15.74 18.20
N THR A 230 -2.57 15.96 18.39
CA THR A 230 -1.81 16.88 17.52
C THR A 230 -1.73 16.32 16.09
N ARG A 231 -1.58 17.20 15.11
CA ARG A 231 -1.48 16.82 13.71
C ARG A 231 -0.34 15.84 13.46
N ARG A 232 0.80 15.99 14.13
CA ARG A 232 1.95 15.07 13.99
C ARG A 232 1.61 13.66 14.45
N GLN A 233 0.89 13.52 15.57
CA GLN A 233 0.44 12.22 16.07
C GLN A 233 -0.56 11.59 15.10
N TRP A 234 -1.56 12.37 14.66
CA TRP A 234 -2.58 11.91 13.71
C TRP A 234 -1.98 11.45 12.39
N ILE A 235 -1.07 12.25 11.80
CA ILE A 235 -0.33 11.89 10.58
C ILE A 235 0.44 10.59 10.75
N THR A 236 0.99 10.32 11.94
CA THR A 236 1.71 9.05 12.22
C THR A 236 0.76 7.85 12.24
N LEU A 237 -0.47 8.01 12.75
CA LEU A 237 -1.50 6.97 12.69
C LEU A 237 -1.99 6.73 11.26
N LEU A 238 -2.25 7.81 10.51
CA LEU A 238 -2.61 7.73 9.09
C LEU A 238 -1.51 7.03 8.29
N GLU A 239 -0.25 7.38 8.53
CA GLU A 239 0.88 6.71 7.89
C GLU A 239 0.89 5.21 8.20
N ALA A 240 0.63 4.80 9.45
CA ALA A 240 0.58 3.38 9.81
C ALA A 240 -0.51 2.64 9.02
N LEU A 241 -1.71 3.22 8.91
CA LEU A 241 -2.79 2.65 8.10
C LEU A 241 -2.42 2.58 6.61
N LEU A 242 -1.82 3.63 6.05
CA LEU A 242 -1.36 3.66 4.66
C LEU A 242 -0.32 2.57 4.39
N ARG A 243 0.63 2.37 5.31
CA ARG A 243 1.67 1.36 5.19
C ARG A 243 1.07 -0.04 5.10
N ILE A 244 0.23 -0.44 6.06
CA ILE A 244 -0.35 -1.78 6.06
C ILE A 244 -1.37 -1.97 4.94
N GLY A 245 -2.25 -1.00 4.74
CA GLY A 245 -3.29 -1.08 3.73
C GLY A 245 -2.73 -1.25 2.32
N SER A 246 -1.75 -0.42 1.95
CA SER A 246 -1.16 -0.46 0.60
C SER A 246 -0.40 -1.76 0.33
N VAL A 247 0.41 -2.24 1.27
CA VAL A 247 1.17 -3.47 1.10
C VAL A 247 0.27 -4.69 1.14
N SER A 248 -0.67 -4.78 2.09
CA SER A 248 -1.63 -5.88 2.15
C SER A 248 -2.48 -5.97 0.89
N HIS A 249 -2.90 -4.84 0.31
CA HIS A 249 -3.61 -4.84 -0.96
C HIS A 249 -2.76 -5.39 -2.11
N VAL A 250 -1.49 -4.98 -2.22
CA VAL A 250 -0.56 -5.51 -3.22
C VAL A 250 -0.32 -7.01 -3.04
N LEU A 251 -0.12 -7.49 -1.80
CA LEU A 251 0.06 -8.91 -1.50
C LEU A 251 -1.21 -9.73 -1.79
N TRP A 252 -2.38 -9.14 -1.53
CA TRP A 252 -3.66 -9.74 -1.92
C TRP A 252 -3.78 -9.88 -3.44
N LEU A 253 -3.43 -8.85 -4.22
CA LEU A 253 -3.39 -8.96 -5.69
C LEU A 253 -2.44 -10.06 -6.16
N CYS A 254 -1.27 -10.19 -5.53
CA CYS A 254 -0.33 -11.28 -5.83
C CYS A 254 -0.98 -12.66 -5.65
N ASP A 255 -1.65 -12.86 -4.51
CA ASP A 255 -2.29 -14.13 -4.15
C ASP A 255 -3.54 -14.44 -4.99
N VAL A 256 -4.36 -13.44 -5.32
CA VAL A 256 -5.52 -13.58 -6.23
C VAL A 256 -5.07 -14.08 -7.60
N ASN A 257 -4.02 -13.48 -8.17
CA ASN A 257 -3.50 -13.87 -9.48
C ASN A 257 -2.90 -15.28 -9.47
N ASP A 258 -2.15 -15.67 -8.42
CA ASP A 258 -1.66 -17.03 -8.27
C ASP A 258 -2.80 -18.05 -8.23
N ARG A 259 -3.86 -17.77 -7.46
CA ARG A 259 -5.02 -18.65 -7.36
C ARG A 259 -5.81 -18.73 -8.66
N LEU A 260 -5.98 -17.60 -9.36
CA LEU A 260 -6.57 -17.57 -10.69
C LEU A 260 -5.79 -18.45 -11.67
N TRP A 261 -4.46 -18.31 -11.70
CA TRP A 261 -3.61 -19.12 -12.58
C TRP A 261 -3.67 -20.63 -12.25
N ARG A 262 -3.76 -21.00 -10.97
CA ARG A 262 -3.94 -22.41 -10.58
C ARG A 262 -5.28 -22.96 -11.08
N ALA A 263 -6.36 -22.22 -10.94
CA ALA A 263 -7.68 -22.62 -11.45
C ALA A 263 -7.67 -22.77 -12.99
N MET A 264 -6.99 -21.86 -13.69
CA MET A 264 -6.83 -21.95 -15.15
C MET A 264 -6.00 -23.17 -15.57
N ARG A 265 -4.91 -23.48 -14.86
CA ARG A 265 -4.12 -24.69 -15.15
C ARG A 265 -4.91 -25.96 -14.92
N ALA A 266 -5.64 -26.04 -13.81
CA ALA A 266 -6.55 -27.17 -13.55
C ALA A 266 -7.57 -27.34 -14.69
N ALA A 267 -8.16 -26.23 -15.18
CA ALA A 267 -9.08 -26.24 -16.31
C ALA A 267 -8.41 -26.70 -17.63
N LEU A 268 -7.16 -26.29 -17.88
CA LEU A 268 -6.37 -26.74 -19.04
C LEU A 268 -6.05 -28.24 -18.94
N GLU A 269 -5.65 -28.71 -17.76
CA GLU A 269 -5.20 -30.08 -17.54
C GLU A 269 -6.36 -31.08 -17.41
N GLY A 270 -7.59 -30.59 -17.16
CA GLY A 270 -8.78 -31.41 -16.98
C GLY A 270 -8.98 -31.87 -15.54
N GLU A 271 -8.35 -31.20 -14.57
CA GLU A 271 -8.43 -31.51 -13.14
C GLU A 271 -9.68 -30.87 -12.52
N ALA A 272 -10.79 -31.62 -12.51
CA ALA A 272 -12.10 -31.10 -12.08
C ALA A 272 -12.11 -30.52 -10.65
N SER A 273 -11.30 -31.07 -9.73
CA SER A 273 -11.23 -30.59 -8.33
C SER A 273 -10.59 -29.22 -8.17
N GLY A 274 -9.80 -28.77 -9.15
CA GLY A 274 -9.15 -27.45 -9.13
C GLY A 274 -9.94 -26.35 -9.83
N VAL A 275 -11.08 -26.68 -10.46
CA VAL A 275 -11.92 -25.73 -11.21
C VAL A 275 -13.08 -25.26 -10.31
N PRO A 276 -13.21 -23.95 -10.06
CA PRO A 276 -14.32 -23.40 -9.28
C PRO A 276 -15.67 -23.72 -9.94
N ALA A 277 -16.62 -24.22 -9.14
CA ALA A 277 -17.93 -24.64 -9.65
C ALA A 277 -18.83 -23.47 -10.06
N ASP A 278 -18.75 -22.36 -9.32
CA ASP A 278 -19.61 -21.19 -9.50
C ASP A 278 -18.92 -19.89 -9.04
N ALA A 279 -19.62 -18.76 -9.19
CA ALA A 279 -19.10 -17.45 -8.82
C ALA A 279 -18.92 -17.28 -7.30
N ALA A 280 -19.64 -18.05 -6.47
CA ALA A 280 -19.44 -18.05 -5.02
C ALA A 280 -18.12 -18.71 -4.65
N ALA A 281 -17.76 -19.82 -5.30
CA ALA A 281 -16.45 -20.45 -5.16
C ALA A 281 -15.32 -19.50 -5.61
N ILE A 282 -15.50 -18.74 -6.70
CA ILE A 282 -14.52 -17.69 -7.07
C ILE A 282 -14.33 -16.68 -5.95
N ARG A 283 -15.43 -16.19 -5.36
CA ARG A 283 -15.40 -15.22 -4.26
C ARG A 283 -14.63 -15.76 -3.03
N THR A 284 -14.92 -16.99 -2.60
CA THR A 284 -14.30 -17.57 -1.41
C THR A 284 -12.87 -18.05 -1.66
N ASP A 285 -12.65 -18.72 -2.79
CA ASP A 285 -11.43 -19.50 -2.99
C ASP A 285 -10.36 -18.69 -3.71
N ILE A 286 -10.74 -17.70 -4.53
CA ILE A 286 -9.81 -16.87 -5.31
C ILE A 286 -9.78 -15.42 -4.81
N LEU A 287 -10.92 -14.79 -4.54
CA LEU A 287 -10.94 -13.35 -4.23
C LEU A 287 -10.77 -13.03 -2.74
N ALA A 288 -11.15 -13.92 -1.82
CA ALA A 288 -11.06 -13.65 -0.39
C ALA A 288 -9.61 -13.57 0.11
N VAL A 289 -9.34 -12.66 1.05
CA VAL A 289 -8.05 -12.54 1.72
C VAL A 289 -7.74 -13.78 2.57
N ARG A 290 -6.49 -14.25 2.49
CA ARG A 290 -5.98 -15.31 3.36
C ARG A 290 -5.35 -14.70 4.60
N ARG A 291 -5.85 -15.08 5.78
CA ARG A 291 -5.39 -14.58 7.08
C ARG A 291 -3.90 -14.83 7.37
N ARG A 292 -3.27 -15.78 6.66
CA ARG A 292 -1.88 -16.24 6.89
C ARG A 292 -0.87 -15.72 5.86
N THR A 293 -1.00 -14.47 5.45
CA THR A 293 -0.06 -13.87 4.50
C THR A 293 1.25 -13.51 5.21
N LEU A 294 1.14 -12.93 6.41
CA LEU A 294 2.25 -12.59 7.29
C LEU A 294 1.92 -13.05 8.72
N SER A 295 2.91 -13.58 9.44
CA SER A 295 2.71 -14.05 10.82
C SER A 295 3.55 -13.22 11.78
N PHE A 296 2.94 -12.77 12.89
CA PHE A 296 3.61 -11.96 13.89
C PHE A 296 4.82 -12.66 14.50
N GLY A 297 5.92 -11.93 14.69
CA GLY A 297 7.19 -12.46 15.20
C GLY A 297 8.02 -13.24 14.18
N ASN A 298 7.46 -13.60 13.02
CA ASN A 298 8.16 -14.38 11.99
C ASN A 298 8.82 -13.50 10.92
N PRO A 299 9.87 -14.01 10.23
CA PRO A 299 10.49 -13.32 9.11
C PRO A 299 9.49 -13.04 7.97
N ALA A 300 9.30 -11.77 7.62
CA ALA A 300 8.31 -11.36 6.63
C ALA A 300 8.83 -11.41 5.19
N VAL A 301 10.10 -11.04 4.98
CA VAL A 301 10.70 -10.92 3.63
C VAL A 301 10.65 -12.24 2.83
N PRO A 302 10.89 -13.43 3.40
CA PRO A 302 10.69 -14.69 2.69
C PRO A 302 9.24 -14.91 2.22
N ALA A 303 8.25 -14.62 3.08
CA ALA A 303 6.83 -14.79 2.74
C ALA A 303 6.38 -13.83 1.62
N ILE A 304 6.79 -12.55 1.72
CA ILE A 304 6.54 -11.54 0.68
C ILE A 304 7.16 -11.98 -0.65
N ARG A 305 8.39 -12.53 -0.62
CA ARG A 305 9.08 -13.01 -1.82
C ARG A 305 8.38 -14.19 -2.46
N ASP A 306 7.93 -15.15 -1.66
CA ASP A 306 7.17 -16.29 -2.17
C ASP A 306 5.90 -15.84 -2.90
N LEU A 307 5.12 -14.94 -2.30
CA LEU A 307 3.91 -14.37 -2.92
C LEU A 307 4.21 -13.61 -4.21
N ALA A 308 5.24 -12.75 -4.21
CA ALA A 308 5.65 -12.00 -5.39
C ALA A 308 6.15 -12.93 -6.51
N SER A 309 6.91 -13.98 -6.17
CA SER A 309 7.36 -14.98 -7.14
C SER A 309 6.20 -15.74 -7.77
N ARG A 310 5.23 -16.20 -6.96
CA ARG A 310 4.02 -16.87 -7.45
C ARG A 310 3.18 -15.97 -8.34
N TYR A 311 3.00 -14.71 -7.96
CA TYR A 311 2.34 -13.70 -8.79
C TYR A 311 3.00 -13.52 -10.15
N LEU A 312 4.32 -13.35 -10.18
CA LEU A 312 5.04 -13.11 -11.42
C LEU A 312 4.93 -14.29 -12.38
N SER A 313 5.03 -15.51 -11.84
CA SER A 313 4.75 -16.71 -12.61
C SER A 313 3.31 -16.74 -13.13
N ALA A 314 2.33 -16.45 -12.28
CA ALA A 314 0.93 -16.44 -12.65
C ALA A 314 0.61 -15.42 -13.75
N ARG A 315 1.18 -14.21 -13.65
CA ARG A 315 1.05 -13.17 -14.68
C ARG A 315 1.50 -13.68 -16.05
N LEU A 316 2.63 -14.40 -16.12
CA LEU A 316 3.11 -14.97 -17.39
C LEU A 316 2.10 -15.97 -17.96
N GLY A 317 1.66 -16.92 -17.13
CA GLY A 317 0.71 -17.96 -17.55
C GLY A 317 -0.64 -17.39 -18.00
N ILE A 318 -1.23 -16.48 -17.23
CA ILE A 318 -2.50 -15.83 -17.56
C ILE A 318 -2.40 -15.09 -18.91
N ASN A 319 -1.32 -14.34 -19.13
CA ASN A 319 -1.13 -13.63 -20.39
C ASN A 319 -0.89 -14.57 -21.58
N CYS A 320 -0.17 -15.68 -21.41
CA CYS A 320 -0.04 -16.70 -22.45
C CYS A 320 -1.41 -17.22 -22.87
N VAL A 321 -2.26 -17.60 -21.91
CA VAL A 321 -3.60 -18.13 -22.21
C VAL A 321 -4.47 -17.09 -22.91
N LEU A 322 -4.49 -15.84 -22.42
CA LEU A 322 -5.26 -14.76 -23.06
C LEU A 322 -4.84 -14.54 -24.51
N TRP A 323 -3.53 -14.42 -24.78
CA TRP A 323 -3.03 -14.24 -26.14
C TRP A 323 -3.34 -15.43 -27.05
N THR A 324 -3.22 -16.67 -26.55
CA THR A 324 -3.54 -17.85 -27.36
C THR A 324 -5.04 -17.98 -27.63
N LEU A 325 -5.92 -17.62 -26.69
CA LEU A 325 -7.37 -17.57 -26.93
C LEU A 325 -7.74 -16.55 -28.02
N ASP A 326 -7.09 -15.39 -28.02
CA ASP A 326 -7.26 -14.38 -29.06
C ASP A 326 -6.78 -14.89 -30.44
N GLU A 327 -5.66 -15.62 -30.50
CA GLU A 327 -5.19 -16.27 -31.73
C GLU A 327 -6.12 -17.39 -32.23
N LEU A 328 -6.90 -18.00 -31.34
CA LEU A 328 -7.95 -18.97 -31.68
C LEU A 328 -9.27 -18.29 -32.09
N GLY A 329 -9.36 -16.96 -32.03
CA GLY A 329 -10.56 -16.20 -32.36
C GLY A 329 -11.68 -16.30 -31.33
N VAL A 330 -11.39 -16.82 -30.12
CA VAL A 330 -12.36 -16.95 -29.03
C VAL A 330 -12.64 -15.60 -28.37
N GLY A 331 -11.64 -14.72 -28.37
CA GLY A 331 -11.66 -13.45 -27.65
C GLY A 331 -11.57 -13.65 -26.13
N SER A 332 -11.36 -12.55 -25.41
CA SER A 332 -11.23 -12.56 -23.95
C SER A 332 -12.24 -11.63 -23.29
N SER A 333 -12.96 -12.13 -22.29
CA SER A 333 -13.76 -11.29 -21.39
C SER A 333 -12.86 -10.39 -20.53
N ARG A 334 -13.46 -9.37 -19.91
CA ARG A 334 -12.79 -8.62 -18.84
C ARG A 334 -12.59 -9.54 -17.63
N LEU A 335 -11.67 -9.19 -16.74
CA LEU A 335 -11.38 -9.95 -15.52
C LEU A 335 -11.62 -9.05 -14.31
N CYS A 336 -12.83 -8.49 -14.19
CA CYS A 336 -13.17 -7.48 -13.18
C CYS A 336 -14.20 -7.98 -12.16
N SER A 337 -14.73 -9.20 -12.32
CA SER A 337 -15.71 -9.80 -11.41
C SER A 337 -15.55 -11.30 -11.26
N SER A 338 -16.18 -11.87 -10.24
CA SER A 338 -16.23 -13.33 -10.04
C SER A 338 -16.95 -14.06 -11.18
N GLU A 339 -18.00 -13.48 -11.74
CA GLU A 339 -18.73 -14.04 -12.89
C GLU A 339 -17.87 -14.03 -14.14
N GLU A 340 -17.25 -12.89 -14.44
CA GLU A 340 -16.35 -12.77 -15.59
C GLU A 340 -15.13 -13.71 -15.49
N ILE A 341 -14.58 -13.88 -14.29
CA ILE A 341 -13.49 -14.85 -14.04
C ILE A 341 -13.99 -16.28 -14.25
N LEU A 342 -15.18 -16.63 -13.75
CA LEU A 342 -15.74 -17.96 -13.94
C LEU A 342 -15.95 -18.27 -15.42
N ASP A 343 -16.54 -17.33 -16.17
CA ASP A 343 -16.77 -17.46 -17.61
C ASP A 343 -15.45 -17.61 -18.37
N PHE A 344 -14.43 -16.86 -17.95
CA PHE A 344 -13.10 -17.00 -18.50
C PHE A 344 -12.51 -18.40 -18.25
N ILE A 345 -12.59 -18.92 -17.03
CA ILE A 345 -12.11 -20.28 -16.70
C ILE A 345 -12.87 -21.34 -17.50
N LYS A 346 -14.19 -21.20 -17.66
CA LYS A 346 -15.02 -22.09 -18.51
C LYS A 346 -14.61 -22.01 -19.98
N SER A 347 -14.30 -20.83 -20.48
CA SER A 347 -13.78 -20.64 -21.85
C SER A 347 -12.43 -21.34 -22.03
N VAL A 348 -11.53 -21.23 -21.06
CA VAL A 348 -10.26 -21.97 -21.04
C VAL A 348 -10.50 -23.48 -21.08
N GLN A 349 -11.44 -23.99 -20.29
CA GLN A 349 -11.78 -25.41 -20.25
C GLN A 349 -12.35 -25.90 -21.60
N ALA A 350 -13.30 -25.15 -22.18
CA ALA A 350 -13.92 -25.48 -23.46
C ALA A 350 -12.92 -25.50 -24.63
N ASN A 351 -11.88 -24.65 -24.55
CA ASN A 351 -10.85 -24.51 -25.58
C ASN A 351 -9.52 -25.20 -25.21
N ALA A 352 -9.49 -26.03 -24.16
CA ALA A 352 -8.27 -26.65 -23.65
C ALA A 352 -7.51 -27.45 -24.71
N GLY A 353 -8.22 -28.15 -25.60
CA GLY A 353 -7.60 -28.88 -26.72
C GLY A 353 -6.85 -27.97 -27.70
N GLY A 354 -7.45 -26.83 -28.08
CA GLY A 354 -6.83 -25.84 -28.95
C GLY A 354 -5.64 -25.13 -28.29
N LEU A 355 -5.78 -24.79 -27.00
CA LEU A 355 -4.71 -24.19 -26.20
C LEU A 355 -3.50 -25.12 -26.06
N LYS A 356 -3.73 -26.43 -25.85
CA LYS A 356 -2.68 -27.46 -25.84
C LYS A 356 -2.03 -27.62 -27.21
N ALA A 357 -2.82 -27.70 -28.28
CA ALA A 357 -2.30 -27.84 -29.64
C ALA A 357 -1.41 -26.65 -30.08
N ARG A 358 -1.65 -25.47 -29.51
CA ARG A 358 -0.82 -24.27 -29.71
C ARG A 358 0.38 -24.16 -28.77
N GLY A 359 0.60 -25.14 -27.87
CA GLY A 359 1.76 -25.18 -26.99
C GLY A 359 1.76 -24.10 -25.91
N VAL A 360 0.60 -23.69 -25.38
CA VAL A 360 0.52 -22.60 -24.38
C VAL A 360 1.38 -22.87 -23.13
N MET A 361 1.45 -24.13 -22.69
CA MET A 361 2.26 -24.53 -21.54
C MET A 361 3.75 -24.54 -21.85
N ASP A 362 4.15 -24.92 -23.07
CA ASP A 362 5.55 -24.85 -23.49
C ASP A 362 6.03 -23.40 -23.57
N ALA A 363 5.19 -22.51 -24.12
CA ALA A 363 5.46 -21.08 -24.14
C ALA A 363 5.59 -20.50 -22.72
N PHE A 364 4.72 -20.92 -21.80
CA PHE A 364 4.79 -20.54 -20.39
C PHE A 364 6.07 -21.04 -19.70
N HIS A 365 6.43 -22.33 -19.84
CA HIS A 365 7.64 -22.88 -19.24
C HIS A 365 8.90 -22.22 -19.81
N SER A 366 8.94 -21.99 -21.12
CA SER A 366 10.04 -21.24 -21.77
C SER A 366 10.21 -19.84 -21.17
N LEU A 367 9.09 -19.14 -20.91
CA LEU A 367 9.11 -17.85 -20.22
C LEU A 367 9.58 -17.96 -18.77
N GLN A 368 9.17 -18.98 -18.03
CA GLN A 368 9.63 -19.18 -16.65
C GLN A 368 11.14 -19.34 -16.58
N ASP A 369 11.72 -20.14 -17.47
CA ASP A 369 13.16 -20.38 -17.54
C ASP A 369 13.91 -19.09 -17.93
N LYS A 370 13.43 -18.40 -18.98
CA LYS A 370 14.00 -17.13 -19.45
C LYS A 370 13.97 -16.06 -18.36
N GLU A 371 12.88 -15.99 -17.60
CA GLU A 371 12.62 -14.92 -16.62
C GLU A 371 12.85 -15.34 -15.16
N VAL A 372 13.55 -16.45 -14.91
CA VAL A 372 13.80 -17.01 -13.57
C VAL A 372 14.36 -15.99 -12.57
N ARG A 373 15.21 -15.06 -13.03
CA ARG A 373 15.77 -14.01 -12.17
C ARG A 373 14.72 -12.96 -11.76
N THR A 374 13.80 -12.62 -12.66
CA THR A 374 12.72 -11.68 -12.39
C THR A 374 11.69 -12.34 -11.47
N ILE A 375 11.29 -13.58 -11.78
CA ILE A 375 10.39 -14.40 -10.95
C ILE A 375 10.96 -14.60 -9.55
N GLY A 376 12.25 -14.91 -9.43
CA GLY A 376 12.95 -15.02 -8.14
C GLY A 376 13.18 -13.68 -7.42
N CYS A 377 12.56 -12.60 -7.88
CA CYS A 377 12.62 -11.24 -7.33
C CYS A 377 14.04 -10.66 -7.20
N LYS A 378 14.96 -11.08 -8.08
CA LYS A 378 16.37 -10.61 -8.08
C LYS A 378 16.58 -9.35 -8.94
N LYS A 379 15.61 -8.98 -9.78
CA LYS A 379 15.64 -7.79 -10.65
C LYS A 379 14.24 -7.35 -11.08
N GLY A 380 14.14 -6.15 -11.63
CA GLY A 380 12.93 -5.65 -12.29
C GLY A 380 11.71 -5.59 -11.37
N VAL A 381 10.53 -5.88 -11.91
CA VAL A 381 9.25 -5.82 -11.17
C VAL A 381 9.28 -6.63 -9.86
N GLY A 382 9.91 -7.81 -9.85
CA GLY A 382 10.00 -8.63 -8.63
C GLY A 382 10.83 -8.00 -7.53
N ALA A 383 11.98 -7.39 -7.87
CA ALA A 383 12.77 -6.64 -6.90
C ALA A 383 11.98 -5.43 -6.38
N ASN A 384 11.28 -4.72 -7.26
CA ASN A 384 10.50 -3.55 -6.87
C ASN A 384 9.34 -3.89 -5.90
N LEU A 385 8.64 -5.02 -6.11
CA LEU A 385 7.60 -5.50 -5.18
C LEU A 385 8.14 -5.79 -3.78
N LEU A 386 9.33 -6.40 -3.71
CA LEU A 386 10.03 -6.65 -2.45
C LEU A 386 10.44 -5.36 -1.76
N GLU A 387 11.07 -4.45 -2.51
CA GLU A 387 11.50 -3.16 -1.98
C GLU A 387 10.31 -2.36 -1.47
N PHE A 388 9.24 -2.23 -2.26
CA PHE A 388 8.02 -1.57 -1.85
C PHE A 388 7.51 -2.10 -0.51
N SER A 389 7.32 -3.42 -0.41
CA SER A 389 6.76 -4.06 0.79
C SER A 389 7.69 -3.90 1.99
N GLN A 390 9.00 -4.12 1.81
CA GLN A 390 9.98 -4.04 2.89
C GLN A 390 10.19 -2.61 3.38
N TYR A 391 10.32 -1.63 2.50
CA TYR A 391 10.58 -0.24 2.89
C TYR A 391 9.33 0.50 3.36
N THR A 392 8.15 0.12 2.89
CA THR A 392 6.89 0.69 3.35
C THR A 392 6.55 0.17 4.75
N LEU A 393 6.66 -1.13 4.99
CA LEU A 393 6.37 -1.70 6.31
C LEU A 393 7.54 -1.55 7.29
N GLY A 394 8.77 -1.45 6.80
CA GLY A 394 9.98 -1.48 7.62
C GLY A 394 10.23 -0.25 8.47
N GLN A 395 10.68 -0.47 9.71
CA GLN A 395 11.19 0.58 10.57
C GLN A 395 12.40 1.27 9.94
N ARG A 396 12.33 2.58 9.82
CA ARG A 396 13.44 3.42 9.36
C ARG A 396 14.68 3.20 10.23
N GLN A 397 15.77 2.76 9.61
CA GLN A 397 17.07 2.58 10.26
C GLN A 397 17.85 3.90 10.21
N THR A 398 17.67 4.74 11.23
CA THR A 398 18.29 6.07 11.31
C THR A 398 19.80 5.96 11.59
N MET A 399 20.59 6.83 10.97
CA MET A 399 22.02 6.96 11.30
C MET A 399 22.26 7.61 12.66
N ASP A 400 21.36 8.50 13.07
CA ASP A 400 21.39 9.14 14.38
C ASP A 400 20.68 8.26 15.41
N GLN A 401 21.40 7.88 16.47
CA GLN A 401 20.86 7.06 17.55
C GLN A 401 19.78 7.80 18.37
N ALA A 402 19.86 9.13 18.46
CA ALA A 402 18.85 9.94 19.15
C ALA A 402 17.50 9.90 18.43
N LEU A 403 17.50 9.59 17.13
CA LEU A 403 16.31 9.53 16.28
C LEU A 403 15.81 8.09 16.04
N ARG A 404 16.30 7.10 16.79
CA ARG A 404 15.80 5.70 16.71
C ARG A 404 14.30 5.59 16.96
N GLY A 405 13.75 6.48 17.79
CA GLY A 405 12.32 6.60 18.05
C GLY A 405 11.54 7.44 17.04
N TYR A 406 12.14 7.86 15.93
CA TYR A 406 11.46 8.68 14.93
C TYR A 406 10.31 7.93 14.26
N ASP A 407 10.56 6.68 13.83
CA ASP A 407 9.59 5.88 13.09
C ASP A 407 8.84 4.93 14.04
N GLN A 408 7.55 5.22 14.24
CA GLN A 408 6.65 4.49 15.15
C GLN A 408 5.50 3.80 14.40
N SER A 409 5.35 4.04 13.10
CA SER A 409 4.25 3.56 12.26
C SER A 409 4.59 2.26 11.51
N TYR A 410 5.72 1.64 11.83
CA TYR A 410 6.21 0.44 11.15
C TYR A 410 5.44 -0.84 11.51
N PHE A 411 5.55 -1.84 10.63
CA PHE A 411 5.04 -3.20 10.80
C PHE A 411 6.14 -4.25 10.67
N LEU A 412 7.34 -3.89 10.20
CA LEU A 412 8.53 -4.76 10.23
C LEU A 412 9.66 -4.12 11.02
N ARG A 413 10.34 -4.91 11.83
CA ARG A 413 11.55 -4.51 12.55
C ARG A 413 12.66 -5.55 12.34
N LYS A 414 13.92 -5.12 12.38
CA LYS A 414 15.04 -6.07 12.39
C LYS A 414 15.10 -6.82 13.72
N ASN A 415 15.21 -8.14 13.65
CA ASN A 415 15.44 -8.98 14.82
C ASN A 415 16.94 -9.09 15.13
N GLY A 416 17.46 -8.08 15.82
CA GLY A 416 18.87 -7.95 16.20
C GLY A 416 19.57 -6.75 15.55
N ASP A 417 20.75 -6.42 16.06
CA ASP A 417 21.52 -5.22 15.67
C ASP A 417 22.38 -5.43 14.42
N ALA A 418 22.56 -6.68 13.99
CA ALA A 418 23.38 -7.00 12.83
C ALA A 418 22.78 -6.42 11.53
N ARG A 419 23.65 -5.99 10.60
CA ARG A 419 23.20 -5.42 9.31
C ARG A 419 22.31 -6.39 8.51
N ASN A 420 22.59 -7.68 8.59
CA ASN A 420 21.86 -8.77 7.93
C ASN A 420 20.76 -9.41 8.81
N ALA A 421 20.44 -8.83 9.96
CA ALA A 421 19.36 -9.33 10.81
C ALA A 421 18.03 -9.40 10.02
N PRO A 422 17.24 -10.46 10.19
CA PRO A 422 16.01 -10.64 9.45
C PRO A 422 14.96 -9.61 9.85
N TRP A 423 14.17 -9.14 8.89
CA TRP A 423 12.98 -8.34 9.15
C TRP A 423 11.84 -9.24 9.58
N VAL A 424 11.37 -9.05 10.81
CA VAL A 424 10.25 -9.78 11.40
C VAL A 424 9.02 -8.89 11.49
N LEU A 425 7.83 -9.49 11.40
CA LEU A 425 6.58 -8.77 11.61
C LEU A 425 6.46 -8.36 13.07
N SER A 426 6.48 -7.06 13.32
CA SER A 426 6.40 -6.43 14.64
C SER A 426 5.90 -5.00 14.45
N LEU A 427 4.84 -4.65 15.18
CA LEU A 427 4.19 -3.35 15.04
C LEU A 427 4.92 -2.31 15.90
N GLY A 428 5.11 -1.11 15.36
CA GLY A 428 5.52 0.05 16.13
C GLY A 428 4.38 0.57 17.02
N PRO A 429 4.67 1.31 18.09
CA PRO A 429 3.67 1.91 18.98
C PRO A 429 2.50 2.61 18.28
N ALA A 430 2.77 3.44 17.27
CA ALA A 430 1.70 4.14 16.54
C ALA A 430 0.91 3.19 15.62
N ALA A 431 1.55 2.17 15.07
CA ALA A 431 0.84 1.12 14.33
C ALA A 431 -0.09 0.30 15.24
N VAL A 432 0.34 -0.03 16.47
CA VAL A 432 -0.52 -0.69 17.46
C VAL A 432 -1.73 0.21 17.80
N LEU A 433 -1.49 1.50 18.09
CA LEU A 433 -2.57 2.45 18.37
C LEU A 433 -3.57 2.56 17.21
N ALA A 434 -3.07 2.69 15.97
CA ALA A 434 -3.92 2.77 14.79
C ALA A 434 -4.79 1.53 14.62
N MET A 435 -4.21 0.33 14.74
CA MET A 435 -4.95 -0.93 14.57
C MET A 435 -5.94 -1.20 15.71
N VAL A 436 -5.60 -0.85 16.96
CA VAL A 436 -6.55 -0.97 18.08
C VAL A 436 -7.68 0.03 17.94
N HIS A 437 -7.38 1.27 17.58
CA HIS A 437 -8.39 2.29 17.31
C HIS A 437 -9.35 1.83 16.21
N SER A 438 -8.84 1.49 15.03
CA SER A 438 -9.67 1.05 13.90
C SER A 438 -10.49 -0.21 14.21
N CYS A 439 -9.91 -1.15 14.96
CA CYS A 439 -10.60 -2.35 15.41
C CYS A 439 -11.83 -2.02 16.28
N LEU A 440 -11.72 -1.04 17.16
CA LEU A 440 -12.75 -0.68 18.13
C LEU A 440 -13.66 0.47 17.67
N HIS A 441 -13.28 1.23 16.64
CA HIS A 441 -13.98 2.44 16.22
C HIS A 441 -15.49 2.25 15.99
N ALA A 442 -15.88 1.14 15.35
CA ALA A 442 -17.29 0.85 15.05
C ALA A 442 -18.05 0.18 16.20
N VAL A 443 -17.45 0.07 17.39
CA VAL A 443 -17.95 -0.79 18.46
C VAL A 443 -17.76 -0.14 19.83
N ASP A 444 -18.88 0.04 20.54
CA ASP A 444 -18.86 0.69 21.85
C ASP A 444 -18.20 -0.20 22.92
N GLY A 445 -17.10 0.31 23.47
CA GLY A 445 -16.43 -0.21 24.66
C GLY A 445 -15.44 -1.37 24.43
N PRO A 446 -14.91 -1.95 25.52
CA PRO A 446 -13.84 -2.93 25.45
C PRO A 446 -14.23 -4.22 24.72
N ARG A 447 -13.27 -4.86 24.02
CA ARG A 447 -13.51 -6.13 23.28
C ARG A 447 -12.35 -7.11 23.43
N SER A 448 -12.64 -8.41 23.28
CA SER A 448 -11.62 -9.48 23.28
C SER A 448 -10.51 -9.24 22.25
N ILE A 449 -9.28 -9.67 22.57
CA ILE A 449 -8.13 -9.64 21.66
C ILE A 449 -8.38 -10.40 20.34
N GLN A 450 -9.32 -11.35 20.33
CA GLN A 450 -9.75 -12.06 19.12
C GLN A 450 -10.27 -11.12 18.04
N ARG A 451 -10.85 -9.99 18.44
CA ARG A 451 -11.31 -8.96 17.51
C ARG A 451 -10.13 -8.34 16.77
N LEU A 452 -9.04 -8.02 17.47
CA LEU A 452 -7.80 -7.54 16.84
C LEU A 452 -7.19 -8.60 15.94
N SER A 453 -7.22 -9.88 16.32
CA SER A 453 -6.80 -10.98 15.45
C SER A 453 -7.63 -11.06 14.16
N SER A 454 -8.95 -10.96 14.27
CA SER A 454 -9.83 -10.95 13.10
C SER A 454 -9.59 -9.71 12.22
N HIS A 455 -9.40 -8.54 12.85
CA HIS A 455 -9.14 -7.27 12.16
C HIS A 455 -7.81 -7.28 11.41
N LEU A 456 -6.70 -7.69 12.06
CA LEU A 456 -5.41 -7.87 11.39
C LEU A 456 -5.47 -8.96 10.32
N GLY A 457 -6.30 -9.98 10.52
CA GLY A 457 -6.59 -11.02 9.54
C GLY A 457 -7.19 -10.49 8.23
N SER A 458 -7.96 -9.40 8.26
CA SER A 458 -8.46 -8.71 7.05
C SER A 458 -7.33 -8.07 6.22
N TYR A 459 -6.18 -7.81 6.85
CA TYR A 459 -4.94 -7.38 6.18
C TYR A 459 -3.99 -8.55 5.87
N GLY A 460 -4.42 -9.79 6.12
CA GLY A 460 -3.60 -10.99 5.92
C GLY A 460 -2.55 -11.23 7.01
N ILE A 461 -2.67 -10.57 8.16
CA ILE A 461 -1.78 -10.78 9.31
C ILE A 461 -2.41 -11.78 10.29
N GLU A 462 -1.64 -12.77 10.71
CA GLU A 462 -1.99 -13.66 11.82
C GLU A 462 -1.07 -13.46 13.03
N PHE A 463 -1.59 -13.75 14.22
CA PHE A 463 -0.81 -13.90 15.43
C PHE A 463 -1.44 -14.96 16.34
N ASP A 464 -0.60 -15.62 17.14
CA ASP A 464 -1.06 -16.62 18.10
C ASP A 464 -1.75 -15.95 19.30
N LEU A 465 -2.99 -16.34 19.54
CA LEU A 465 -3.83 -15.86 20.64
C LEU A 465 -3.39 -16.43 21.99
N HIS A 466 -2.82 -17.64 22.03
CA HIS A 466 -2.47 -18.29 23.30
C HIS A 466 -1.19 -17.71 23.89
N GLY A 467 -0.19 -17.41 23.05
CA GLY A 467 1.06 -16.77 23.46
C GLY A 467 1.02 -15.24 23.50
N VAL A 468 -0.13 -14.59 23.26
CA VAL A 468 -0.18 -13.13 23.10
C VAL A 468 0.28 -12.39 24.36
N ASN A 469 0.02 -12.93 25.55
CA ASN A 469 0.36 -12.30 26.83
C ASN A 469 1.87 -12.08 27.00
N ASP A 470 2.68 -13.05 26.58
CA ASP A 470 4.14 -12.99 26.70
C ASP A 470 4.82 -12.42 25.45
N SER A 471 4.07 -12.29 24.35
CA SER A 471 4.54 -11.77 23.08
C SER A 471 4.94 -10.29 23.16
N VAL A 472 5.73 -9.85 22.18
CA VAL A 472 6.06 -8.43 22.01
C VAL A 472 4.79 -7.58 21.82
N LEU A 473 3.79 -8.10 21.12
CA LEU A 473 2.51 -7.41 20.93
C LEU A 473 1.78 -7.21 22.26
N GLY A 474 1.66 -8.25 23.09
CA GLY A 474 1.03 -8.15 24.41
C GLY A 474 1.73 -7.15 25.33
N LYS A 475 3.07 -7.14 25.33
CA LYS A 475 3.86 -6.15 26.09
C LYS A 475 3.61 -4.73 25.59
N GLN A 476 3.54 -4.51 24.28
CA GLN A 476 3.24 -3.21 23.70
C GLN A 476 1.82 -2.75 24.03
N LEU A 477 0.83 -3.64 23.91
CA LEU A 477 -0.56 -3.35 24.27
C LEU A 477 -0.67 -2.88 25.74
N ARG A 478 -0.01 -3.57 26.67
CA ARG A 478 0.04 -3.15 28.09
C ARG A 478 0.75 -1.83 28.30
N MET A 479 1.92 -1.66 27.69
CA MET A 479 2.71 -0.43 27.81
C MET A 479 1.95 0.80 27.29
N LEU A 480 1.11 0.63 26.27
CA LEU A 480 0.28 1.68 25.71
C LEU A 480 -1.07 1.85 26.42
N GLY A 481 -1.35 1.07 27.47
CA GLY A 481 -2.61 1.14 28.20
C GLY A 481 -3.82 0.67 27.40
N LEU A 482 -3.62 -0.20 26.41
CA LEU A 482 -4.66 -0.63 25.47
C LEU A 482 -5.36 -1.93 25.87
N VAL A 483 -5.02 -2.48 27.03
CA VAL A 483 -5.62 -3.72 27.53
C VAL A 483 -5.97 -3.62 29.00
N LEU A 484 -7.05 -4.29 29.38
CA LEU A 484 -7.43 -4.64 30.74
C LEU A 484 -7.30 -6.15 30.90
N ASP A 485 -6.60 -6.61 31.93
CA ASP A 485 -6.59 -8.03 32.26
C ASP A 485 -7.96 -8.42 32.81
N SER A 486 -8.59 -9.43 32.20
CA SER A 486 -9.92 -9.90 32.57
C SER A 486 -9.95 -11.43 32.55
N PRO A 487 -10.14 -12.09 33.70
CA PRO A 487 -10.17 -13.56 33.79
C PRO A 487 -11.36 -14.18 33.05
N ASP A 488 -12.41 -13.39 32.80
CA ASP A 488 -13.63 -13.83 32.11
C ASP A 488 -13.52 -13.74 30.57
N ALA A 489 -12.45 -13.11 30.05
CA ALA A 489 -12.20 -13.07 28.61
C ALA A 489 -11.42 -14.33 28.18
N GLU A 490 -11.79 -14.95 27.05
CA GLU A 490 -11.16 -16.19 26.54
C GLU A 490 -9.62 -16.13 26.42
N SER A 491 -9.05 -14.94 26.25
CA SER A 491 -7.60 -14.71 26.17
C SER A 491 -6.98 -14.08 27.42
N GLY A 492 -7.77 -13.84 28.46
CA GLY A 492 -7.36 -13.11 29.67
C GLY A 492 -7.21 -11.59 29.50
N MET A 493 -7.56 -11.03 28.32
CA MET A 493 -7.36 -9.60 28.01
C MET A 493 -8.52 -9.01 27.21
N LEU A 494 -8.92 -7.80 27.58
CA LEU A 494 -9.85 -6.94 26.85
C LEU A 494 -9.13 -5.72 26.30
N LEU A 495 -9.26 -5.45 25.00
CA LEU A 495 -8.79 -4.25 24.35
C LEU A 495 -9.65 -3.04 24.73
N VAL A 496 -9.01 -1.89 24.95
CA VAL A 496 -9.67 -0.63 25.28
C VAL A 496 -9.42 0.41 24.18
N PRO A 497 -10.41 1.24 23.80
CA PRO A 497 -10.21 2.32 22.84
C PRO A 497 -9.10 3.29 23.29
N PRO A 498 -8.15 3.64 22.40
CA PRO A 498 -7.05 4.55 22.75
C PRO A 498 -7.47 6.01 22.83
N PHE A 499 -8.55 6.39 22.15
CA PHE A 499 -9.05 7.76 22.04
C PHE A 499 -10.49 7.80 22.52
N VAL A 500 -10.86 8.88 23.19
CA VAL A 500 -12.24 9.13 23.62
C VAL A 500 -13.04 9.57 22.40
N ALA A 501 -14.20 8.96 22.18
CA ALA A 501 -15.13 9.34 21.11
C ALA A 501 -15.81 10.69 21.40
#